data_AF-A0A3D1Y0N3-F1
#
_entry.id   AF-A0A3D1Y0N3-F1
#
_cell.length_a   1.000
_cell.length_b   1.000
_cell.length_c   1.000
_cell.angle_alpha   90.00
_cell.angle_beta   90.00
_cell.angle_gamma   90.00
#
_symmetry.space_group_name_H-M   'P 1'
#
loop_
_entity.id
_entity.type
_entity.pdbx_description
1 polymer ?
#
loop_
_entity_poly.entity_id
_entity_poly.type
_entity_poly.pdbx_seq_one_letter_code
_entity_poly.pdbx_strand_id
1 'polypeptide(L)'
;MLGRQLNTGITNFDDAFYAQKAKEIYESGNLWIVTHGGTPSFENPPLPFWLMALAYGIFGVSSFSAVFFSGLFGTGIIVLTYRLADHLYKDSWIAFAASLILLFPGIFIDSSRRAMVDIPLAFFVTLALFAFIKAKNHKPWYLLFGLAIAGGILSKSVLGIFPLAIAFFHLV
;
A
#
# COMPACT_ATOMS: atom_id res chain seq x y z
N MET A 1 4.62 -18.49 14.39
CA MET A 1 3.28 -18.36 13.78
C MET A 1 3.29 -17.40 12.57
N LEU A 2 4.24 -17.52 11.62
CA LEU A 2 4.42 -16.53 10.54
C LEU A 2 3.95 -16.99 9.15
N GLY A 3 3.61 -18.26 8.95
CA GLY A 3 3.26 -18.82 7.62
C GLY A 3 1.81 -19.28 7.46
N ARG A 4 0.91 -18.97 8.39
CA ARG A 4 -0.39 -19.66 8.50
C ARG A 4 -1.37 -19.31 7.36
N GLN A 5 -1.46 -18.04 6.96
CA GLN A 5 -2.47 -17.53 6.01
C GLN A 5 -2.38 -18.15 4.60
N LEU A 6 -1.18 -18.49 4.13
CA LEU A 6 -0.98 -19.11 2.81
C LEU A 6 -1.41 -20.58 2.78
N ASN A 7 -1.33 -21.29 3.91
CA ASN A 7 -1.58 -22.73 3.99
C ASN A 7 -2.93 -23.11 4.61
N THR A 8 -3.57 -22.22 5.40
CA THR A 8 -4.82 -22.52 6.12
C THR A 8 -6.05 -21.72 5.66
N GLY A 9 -5.91 -20.93 4.59
CA GLY A 9 -6.95 -19.96 4.19
C GLY A 9 -6.92 -18.68 5.02
N ILE A 10 -7.72 -17.69 4.61
CA ILE A 10 -7.82 -16.40 5.30
C ILE A 10 -8.61 -16.58 6.60
N THR A 11 -7.92 -16.51 7.74
CA THR A 11 -8.56 -16.76 9.06
C THR A 11 -8.94 -15.48 9.80
N ASN A 12 -8.46 -14.33 9.34
CA ASN A 12 -8.75 -13.04 9.98
C ASN A 12 -10.00 -12.41 9.35
N PHE A 13 -10.86 -11.79 10.16
CA PHE A 13 -12.12 -11.21 9.70
C PHE A 13 -11.89 -10.11 8.67
N ASP A 14 -11.00 -9.16 8.95
CA ASP A 14 -10.72 -8.03 8.06
C ASP A 14 -10.17 -8.49 6.70
N ASP A 15 -9.23 -9.44 6.72
CA ASP A 15 -8.65 -9.99 5.50
C ASP A 15 -9.72 -10.68 4.64
N ALA A 16 -10.63 -11.45 5.26
CA ALA A 16 -11.71 -12.12 4.55
C ALA A 16 -12.73 -11.12 3.99
N PHE A 17 -13.02 -10.07 4.77
CA PHE A 17 -13.92 -8.99 4.39
C PHE A 17 -13.42 -8.26 3.13
N TYR A 18 -12.14 -7.85 3.11
CA TYR A 18 -11.53 -7.20 1.95
C TYR A 18 -11.35 -8.15 0.76
N ALA A 19 -10.95 -9.40 1.02
CA ALA A 19 -10.82 -10.42 -0.02
C ALA A 19 -12.15 -10.71 -0.72
N GLN A 20 -13.26 -10.73 0.02
CA GLN A 20 -14.60 -10.93 -0.52
C GLN A 20 -15.05 -9.74 -1.38
N LYS A 21 -14.83 -8.50 -0.93
CA LYS A 21 -15.11 -7.30 -1.75
C LYS A 21 -14.36 -7.34 -3.08
N ALA A 22 -13.07 -7.67 -3.05
CA ALA A 22 -12.26 -7.81 -4.26
C ALA A 22 -12.74 -8.95 -5.16
N LYS A 23 -13.24 -10.04 -4.58
CA LYS A 23 -13.78 -11.17 -5.33
C LYS A 23 -15.07 -10.77 -6.05
N GLU A 24 -15.97 -10.03 -5.39
CA GLU A 24 -17.20 -9.53 -6.00
C GLU A 24 -16.91 -8.55 -7.16
N ILE A 25 -15.88 -7.70 -7.02
CA ILE A 25 -15.39 -6.87 -8.13
C ILE A 25 -14.89 -7.72 -9.30
N TYR A 26 -14.10 -8.76 -9.01
CA TYR A 26 -13.57 -9.67 -10.02
C TYR A 26 -14.68 -10.44 -10.76
N GLU A 27 -15.67 -10.97 -10.04
CA GLU A 27 -16.78 -11.75 -10.60
C GLU A 27 -17.78 -10.87 -11.38
N SER A 28 -18.07 -9.67 -10.88
CA SER A 28 -19.03 -8.76 -11.54
C SER A 28 -18.41 -7.92 -12.66
N GLY A 29 -17.09 -7.73 -12.64
CA GLY A 29 -16.39 -6.77 -13.50
C GLY A 29 -16.72 -5.30 -13.20
N ASN A 30 -17.52 -5.02 -12.17
CA ASN A 30 -17.94 -3.67 -11.82
C ASN A 30 -16.91 -3.01 -10.89
N LEU A 31 -16.06 -2.15 -11.47
CA LEU A 31 -15.06 -1.39 -10.72
C LEU A 31 -15.65 -0.19 -9.96
N TRP A 32 -16.83 0.29 -10.34
CA TRP A 32 -17.39 1.54 -9.81
C TRP A 32 -18.10 1.35 -8.48
N ILE A 33 -18.85 0.26 -8.35
CA ILE A 33 -19.63 -0.03 -7.14
C ILE A 33 -19.01 -1.23 -6.45
N VAL A 34 -18.28 -0.94 -5.36
CA VAL A 34 -17.77 -1.99 -4.48
C VAL A 34 -18.95 -2.60 -3.72
N THR A 35 -19.06 -3.92 -3.77
CA THR A 35 -20.12 -4.69 -3.10
C THR A 35 -19.53 -5.58 -2.04
N HIS A 36 -20.32 -5.87 -1.00
CA HIS A 36 -20.04 -6.88 0.00
C HIS A 36 -21.31 -7.66 0.30
N GLY A 37 -21.28 -8.98 0.10
CA GLY A 37 -22.46 -9.82 0.24
C GLY A 37 -23.57 -9.44 -0.77
N GLY A 38 -23.20 -8.89 -1.92
CA GLY A 38 -24.15 -8.43 -2.95
C GLY A 38 -24.80 -7.08 -2.68
N THR A 39 -24.43 -6.39 -1.61
CA THR A 39 -24.92 -5.03 -1.29
C THR A 39 -23.84 -3.97 -1.49
N PRO A 40 -24.15 -2.76 -2.01
CA PRO A 40 -23.16 -1.69 -2.14
C PRO A 40 -22.52 -1.30 -0.81
N SER A 41 -21.18 -1.20 -0.78
CA SER A 41 -20.40 -0.82 0.40
C SER A 41 -19.52 0.40 0.09
N PHE A 42 -19.71 1.48 0.86
CA PHE A 42 -19.04 2.78 0.65
C PHE A 42 -18.05 3.13 1.77
N GLU A 43 -17.73 2.17 2.63
CA GLU A 43 -16.89 2.38 3.81
C GLU A 43 -15.41 2.59 3.46
N ASN A 44 -14.96 2.01 2.34
CA ASN A 44 -13.56 1.97 1.95
C ASN A 44 -13.41 2.43 0.50
N PRO A 45 -12.41 3.29 0.22
CA PRO A 45 -12.01 3.61 -1.15
C PRO A 45 -11.61 2.35 -1.95
N PRO A 46 -11.76 2.38 -3.29
CA PRO A 46 -11.77 1.15 -4.09
C PRO A 46 -10.38 0.64 -4.51
N LEU A 47 -9.32 1.46 -4.44
CA LEU A 47 -8.00 1.12 -5.02
C LEU A 47 -7.43 -0.23 -4.53
N PRO A 48 -7.45 -0.54 -3.21
CA PRO A 48 -6.88 -1.79 -2.74
C PRO A 48 -7.65 -3.01 -3.30
N PHE A 49 -8.96 -2.88 -3.46
CA PHE A 49 -9.81 -3.95 -4.00
C PHE A 49 -9.64 -4.10 -5.51
N TRP A 50 -9.43 -3.01 -6.25
CA TRP A 50 -9.08 -3.08 -7.68
C TRP A 50 -7.77 -3.81 -7.91
N LEU A 51 -6.75 -3.49 -7.13
CA LEU A 51 -5.46 -4.17 -7.20
C LEU A 51 -5.61 -5.65 -6.83
N MET A 52 -6.36 -5.96 -5.77
CA MET A 52 -6.59 -7.34 -5.37
C MET A 52 -7.42 -8.13 -6.41
N ALA A 53 -8.45 -7.53 -7.00
CA ALA A 53 -9.22 -8.13 -8.09
C ALA A 53 -8.36 -8.37 -9.33
N LEU A 54 -7.42 -7.46 -9.63
CA LEU A 54 -6.43 -7.66 -10.69
C LEU A 54 -5.48 -8.83 -10.37
N ALA A 55 -5.05 -8.98 -9.12
CA ALA A 55 -4.28 -10.17 -8.71
C ALA A 55 -5.09 -11.46 -8.85
N TYR A 56 -6.40 -11.44 -8.54
CA TYR A 56 -7.30 -12.58 -8.80
C TYR A 56 -7.39 -12.92 -10.29
N GLY A 57 -7.40 -11.93 -11.18
CA GLY A 57 -7.38 -12.17 -12.62
C GLY A 57 -6.08 -12.79 -13.14
N ILE A 58 -4.94 -12.49 -12.50
CA ILE A 58 -3.62 -13.00 -12.93
C ILE A 58 -3.31 -14.38 -12.34
N PHE A 59 -3.59 -14.57 -11.04
CA PHE A 59 -3.15 -15.75 -10.29
C PHE A 59 -4.31 -16.69 -9.89
N GLY A 60 -5.56 -16.33 -10.20
CA GLY A 60 -6.76 -17.00 -9.71
C GLY A 60 -7.14 -16.57 -8.29
N VAL A 61 -8.36 -16.91 -7.87
CA VAL A 61 -8.86 -16.57 -6.53
C VAL A 61 -8.23 -17.47 -5.47
N SER A 62 -7.32 -16.92 -4.68
CA SER A 62 -6.62 -17.62 -3.59
C SER A 62 -6.18 -16.67 -2.47
N SER A 63 -5.77 -17.22 -1.33
CA SER A 63 -5.15 -16.41 -0.25
C SER A 63 -3.89 -15.69 -0.73
N PHE A 64 -3.10 -16.31 -1.62
CA PHE A 64 -1.87 -15.72 -2.15
C PHE A 64 -2.16 -14.46 -2.96
N SER A 65 -3.08 -14.55 -3.91
CA SER A 65 -3.50 -13.41 -4.73
C SER A 65 -4.11 -12.28 -3.91
N ALA A 66 -4.82 -12.61 -2.82
CA ALA A 66 -5.43 -11.61 -1.93
C ALA A 66 -4.37 -10.73 -1.24
N VAL A 67 -3.20 -11.29 -0.91
CA VAL A 67 -2.13 -10.59 -0.19
C VAL A 67 -1.00 -10.10 -1.11
N PHE A 68 -1.04 -10.45 -2.39
CA PHE A 68 0.04 -10.21 -3.36
C PHE A 68 0.47 -8.74 -3.42
N PHE A 69 -0.48 -7.83 -3.62
CA PHE A 69 -0.19 -6.40 -3.71
C PHE A 69 0.25 -5.80 -2.36
N SER A 70 -0.29 -6.27 -1.23
CA SER A 70 0.20 -5.87 0.09
C SER A 70 1.66 -6.23 0.28
N GLY A 71 2.07 -7.44 -0.11
CA GLY A 71 3.46 -7.87 -0.03
C GLY A 71 4.38 -7.07 -0.96
N LEU A 72 3.90 -6.78 -2.17
CA LEU A 72 4.62 -5.96 -3.15
C LEU A 72 4.83 -4.52 -2.64
N PHE A 73 3.79 -3.89 -2.10
CA PHE A 73 3.89 -2.56 -1.51
C PHE A 73 4.74 -2.54 -0.25
N GLY A 74 4.65 -3.57 0.61
CA GLY A 74 5.56 -3.74 1.75
C GLY A 74 7.02 -3.76 1.31
N THR A 75 7.34 -4.50 0.25
CA THR A 75 8.68 -4.52 -0.33
C THR A 75 9.07 -3.16 -0.92
N GLY A 76 8.13 -2.50 -1.59
CA GLY A 76 8.29 -1.14 -2.09
C GLY A 76 8.62 -0.12 -1.00
N ILE A 77 7.99 -0.22 0.17
CA ILE A 77 8.29 0.63 1.33
C ILE A 77 9.74 0.44 1.76
N ILE A 78 10.22 -0.81 1.88
CA ILE A 78 11.62 -1.09 2.27
C ILE A 78 12.60 -0.43 1.29
N VAL A 79 12.35 -0.57 -0.01
CA VAL A 79 13.18 0.05 -1.06
C VAL A 79 13.14 1.58 -0.98
N LEU A 80 11.96 2.16 -0.78
CA LEU A 80 11.81 3.62 -0.65
C LEU A 80 12.49 4.15 0.62
N THR A 81 12.40 3.43 1.74
CA THR A 81 13.10 3.77 2.99
C THR A 81 14.60 3.79 2.79
N TYR A 82 15.17 2.78 2.12
CA TYR A 82 16.58 2.77 1.75
C TYR A 82 16.93 4.00 0.91
N ARG A 83 16.17 4.28 -0.16
CA ARG A 83 16.43 5.41 -1.07
C ARG A 83 16.30 6.77 -0.38
N LEU A 84 15.37 6.92 0.55
CA LEU A 84 15.19 8.12 1.36
C LEU A 84 16.38 8.34 2.29
N ALA A 85 16.79 7.31 3.02
CA ALA A 85 17.91 7.38 3.94
C ALA A 85 19.23 7.65 3.21
N ASP A 86 19.47 6.97 2.08
CA ASP A 86 20.64 7.21 1.22
C ASP A 86 20.66 8.65 0.70
N HIS A 87 19.51 9.20 0.31
CA HIS A 87 19.45 10.58 -0.14
C HIS A 87 19.70 11.61 0.97
N LEU A 88 19.22 11.36 2.18
CA LEU A 88 19.34 12.28 3.32
C LEU A 88 20.74 12.26 3.94
N TYR A 89 21.30 11.07 4.16
CA TYR A 89 22.57 10.90 4.87
C TYR A 89 23.76 10.70 3.93
N LYS A 90 23.52 10.38 2.66
CA LYS A 90 24.57 10.07 1.65
C LYS A 90 25.51 8.96 2.11
N ASP A 91 24.97 8.02 2.89
CA ASP A 91 25.69 6.89 3.46
C ASP A 91 24.86 5.62 3.26
N SER A 92 25.40 4.70 2.47
CA SER A 92 24.74 3.44 2.13
C SER A 92 24.62 2.49 3.32
N TRP A 93 25.48 2.60 4.34
CA TRP A 93 25.37 1.82 5.57
C TRP A 93 24.18 2.29 6.41
N ILE A 94 24.01 3.61 6.57
CA ILE A 94 22.84 4.18 7.25
C ILE A 94 21.56 3.80 6.50
N ALA A 95 21.57 3.86 5.18
CA ALA A 95 20.43 3.46 4.36
C ALA A 95 20.08 1.98 4.52
N PHE A 96 21.09 1.10 4.49
CA PHE A 96 20.93 -0.32 4.71
C PHE A 96 20.38 -0.59 6.12
N ALA A 97 20.99 -0.03 7.15
CA ALA A 97 20.57 -0.18 8.54
C ALA A 97 19.12 0.29 8.75
N ALA A 98 18.73 1.45 8.20
CA ALA A 98 17.36 1.96 8.31
C ALA A 98 16.33 1.02 7.67
N SER A 99 16.62 0.52 6.46
CA SER A 99 15.74 -0.44 5.77
C SER A 99 15.67 -1.79 6.51
N LEU A 100 16.77 -2.22 7.13
CA LEU A 100 16.83 -3.45 7.91
C LEU A 100 16.07 -3.31 9.23
N ILE A 101 16.21 -2.17 9.93
CA ILE A 101 15.48 -1.87 11.17
C ILE A 101 13.97 -1.88 10.92
N LEU A 102 13.49 -1.41 9.77
CA LEU A 102 12.07 -1.46 9.40
C LEU A 102 11.50 -2.91 9.35
N LEU A 103 12.35 -3.91 9.13
CA LEU A 103 11.93 -5.33 9.14
C LEU A 103 11.76 -5.91 10.55
N PHE A 104 12.33 -5.28 11.60
CA PHE A 104 12.25 -5.81 12.97
C PHE A 104 10.86 -5.68 13.61
N PRO A 105 10.11 -4.58 13.42
CA PRO A 105 8.74 -4.50 13.87
C PRO A 105 7.90 -5.63 13.26
N GLY A 106 7.59 -6.65 14.06
CA GLY A 106 6.79 -7.80 13.60
C GLY A 106 5.43 -7.38 13.02
N ILE A 107 4.89 -6.25 13.48
CA ILE A 107 3.66 -5.64 12.96
C ILE A 107 3.78 -5.27 11.47
N PHE A 108 4.92 -4.75 11.01
CA PHE A 108 5.10 -4.35 9.61
C PHE A 108 5.12 -5.57 8.68
N ILE A 109 5.85 -6.61 9.07
CA ILE A 109 5.90 -7.87 8.32
C ILE A 109 4.52 -8.53 8.29
N ASP A 110 3.84 -8.58 9.43
CA ASP A 110 2.51 -9.16 9.55
C ASP A 110 1.49 -8.40 8.70
N SER A 111 1.43 -7.07 8.80
CA SER A 111 0.55 -6.24 7.95
C SER A 111 0.86 -6.38 6.46
N SER A 112 2.14 -6.49 6.07
CA SER A 112 2.54 -6.70 4.65
C SER A 112 2.10 -8.05 4.09
N ARG A 113 1.77 -9.02 4.95
CA ARG A 113 1.33 -10.36 4.57
C ARG A 113 -0.17 -10.57 4.73
N ARG A 114 -0.90 -9.51 5.07
CA ARG A 114 -2.35 -9.50 5.22
C ARG A 114 -3.00 -8.75 4.07
N ALA A 115 -4.26 -9.05 3.81
CA ALA A 115 -5.06 -8.37 2.80
C ALA A 115 -5.56 -6.99 3.31
N MET A 116 -4.68 -6.23 3.97
CA MET A 116 -5.00 -4.97 4.64
C MET A 116 -4.74 -3.75 3.77
N VAL A 117 -5.60 -2.74 3.93
CA VAL A 117 -5.54 -1.46 3.20
C VAL A 117 -4.46 -0.49 3.73
N ASP A 118 -3.89 -0.77 4.91
CA ASP A 118 -2.89 0.07 5.58
C ASP A 118 -1.53 0.10 4.87
N ILE A 119 -1.09 -1.03 4.32
CA ILE A 119 0.20 -1.12 3.63
C ILE A 119 0.20 -0.36 2.29
N PRO A 120 -0.84 -0.47 1.43
CA PRO A 120 -0.99 0.42 0.28
C PRO A 120 -0.92 1.91 0.65
N LEU A 121 -1.63 2.34 1.71
CA LEU A 121 -1.57 3.72 2.19
C LEU A 121 -0.15 4.12 2.59
N ALA A 122 0.52 3.30 3.41
CA ALA A 122 1.89 3.56 3.87
C ALA A 122 2.87 3.65 2.69
N PHE A 123 2.72 2.81 1.67
CA PHE A 123 3.51 2.86 0.44
C PHE A 123 3.32 4.18 -0.30
N PHE A 124 2.08 4.58 -0.57
CA PHE A 124 1.80 5.82 -1.27
C PHE A 124 2.27 7.07 -0.52
N VAL A 125 2.12 7.08 0.82
CA VAL A 125 2.66 8.15 1.68
C VAL A 125 4.19 8.22 1.57
N THR A 126 4.87 7.08 1.68
CA THR A 126 6.34 7.02 1.58
C THR A 126 6.83 7.44 0.18
N LEU A 127 6.12 7.00 -0.86
CA LEU A 127 6.41 7.37 -2.25
C LEU A 127 6.21 8.87 -2.47
N ALA A 128 5.16 9.46 -1.90
CA ALA A 128 4.92 10.90 -1.97
C ALA A 128 6.06 11.68 -1.32
N LEU A 129 6.52 11.29 -0.12
CA LEU A 129 7.66 11.95 0.54
C LEU A 129 8.94 11.85 -0.30
N PHE A 130 9.23 10.67 -0.86
CA PHE A 130 10.37 10.48 -1.74
C PHE A 130 10.28 11.35 -3.01
N ALA A 131 9.12 11.36 -3.65
CA ALA A 131 8.87 12.15 -4.85
C ALA A 131 8.99 13.65 -4.57
N PHE A 132 8.46 14.15 -3.45
CA PHE A 132 8.58 15.55 -3.04
C PHE A 132 10.03 15.99 -2.89
N ILE A 133 10.86 15.17 -2.22
CA ILE A 133 12.28 15.46 -2.04
C ILE A 133 13.01 15.50 -3.38
N LYS A 134 12.73 14.56 -4.28
CA LYS A 134 13.29 14.54 -5.64
C LYS A 134 12.80 15.73 -6.49
N ALA A 135 11.56 16.15 -6.31
CA ALA A 135 10.94 17.23 -7.05
C ALA A 135 11.64 18.59 -6.87
N LYS A 136 12.27 18.80 -5.70
CA LYS A 136 13.10 20.01 -5.45
C LYS A 136 14.22 20.18 -6.47
N ASN A 137 14.80 19.08 -6.94
CA ASN A 137 15.89 19.09 -7.93
C ASN A 137 15.39 18.77 -9.35
N HIS A 138 14.31 18.00 -9.49
CA HIS A 138 13.78 17.53 -10.78
C HIS A 138 12.26 17.69 -10.85
N LYS A 139 11.80 18.78 -11.47
CA LYS A 139 10.37 19.17 -11.53
C LYS A 139 9.38 18.08 -11.95
N PRO A 140 9.68 17.13 -12.87
CA PRO A 140 8.72 16.07 -13.23
C PRO A 140 8.25 15.21 -12.05
N TRP A 141 9.02 15.13 -10.97
CA TRP A 141 8.65 14.35 -9.78
C TRP A 141 7.44 14.94 -9.03
N TYR A 142 7.05 16.21 -9.27
CA TYR A 142 5.80 16.75 -8.74
C TYR A 142 4.56 16.01 -9.28
N LEU A 143 4.62 15.45 -10.50
CA LEU A 143 3.53 14.61 -11.02
C LEU A 143 3.42 13.31 -10.22
N LEU A 144 4.55 12.66 -9.95
CA LEU A 144 4.57 11.45 -9.14
C LEU A 144 4.14 11.72 -7.69
N PHE A 145 4.49 12.89 -7.14
CA PHE A 145 4.00 13.34 -5.84
C PHE A 145 2.46 13.44 -5.80
N GLY A 146 1.86 14.10 -6.80
CA GLY A 146 0.40 14.20 -6.91
C GLY A 146 -0.28 12.84 -7.09
N LEU A 147 0.27 11.98 -7.96
CA LEU A 147 -0.23 10.62 -8.17
C LEU A 147 -0.14 9.77 -6.90
N ALA A 148 0.94 9.90 -6.14
CA ALA A 148 1.11 9.18 -4.89
C ALA A 148 0.10 9.66 -3.83
N ILE A 149 -0.16 10.97 -3.71
CA ILE A 149 -1.21 11.49 -2.82
C ILE A 149 -2.58 10.95 -3.24
N ALA A 150 -2.91 10.99 -4.52
CA ALA A 150 -4.17 10.46 -5.04
C ALA A 150 -4.32 8.96 -4.72
N GLY A 151 -3.25 8.18 -4.91
CA GLY A 151 -3.20 6.75 -4.54
C GLY A 151 -3.39 6.52 -3.03
N GLY A 152 -2.81 7.36 -2.18
CA GLY A 152 -2.99 7.31 -0.73
C GLY A 152 -4.43 7.58 -0.31
N ILE A 153 -5.06 8.62 -0.88
CA ILE A 153 -6.47 8.95 -0.62
C ILE A 153 -7.38 7.80 -1.08
N LEU A 154 -7.13 7.27 -2.28
CA LEU A 154 -7.91 6.18 -2.87
C LEU A 154 -7.63 4.81 -2.21
N SER A 155 -6.65 4.70 -1.32
CA SER A 155 -6.36 3.47 -0.57
C SER A 155 -7.17 3.34 0.72
N LYS A 156 -7.37 4.43 1.47
CA LYS A 156 -8.01 4.34 2.79
C LYS A 156 -8.86 5.55 3.15
N SER A 157 -8.28 6.76 3.18
CA SER A 157 -9.01 7.99 3.51
C SER A 157 -8.14 9.26 3.33
N VAL A 158 -8.64 10.38 3.85
CA VAL A 158 -7.98 11.69 4.03
C VAL A 158 -6.55 11.60 4.60
N LEU A 159 -6.18 10.50 5.28
CA LEU A 159 -4.80 10.28 5.72
C LEU A 159 -3.80 10.32 4.53
N GLY A 160 -4.23 10.05 3.30
CA GLY A 160 -3.39 10.24 2.10
C GLY A 160 -2.91 11.68 1.88
N ILE A 161 -3.48 12.67 2.56
CA ILE A 161 -3.11 14.09 2.49
C ILE A 161 -1.88 14.41 3.37
N PHE A 162 -1.47 13.54 4.30
CA PHE A 162 -0.33 13.80 5.20
C PHE A 162 0.96 14.29 4.50
N PRO A 163 1.40 13.70 3.36
CA PRO A 163 2.57 14.19 2.65
C PRO A 163 2.45 15.65 2.18
N LEU A 164 1.22 16.10 1.87
CA LEU A 164 0.95 17.47 1.44
C LEU A 164 1.09 18.46 2.61
N ALA A 165 0.62 18.08 3.80
CA ALA A 165 0.84 18.88 5.01
C ALA A 165 2.33 19.02 5.33
N ILE A 166 3.08 17.91 5.27
CA ILE A 166 4.54 17.92 5.50
C ILE A 166 5.25 18.80 4.47
N ALA A 167 4.88 18.69 3.19
CA ALA A 167 5.43 19.52 2.13
C ALA A 167 5.16 21.01 2.36
N PHE A 168 3.95 21.37 2.80
CA PHE A 168 3.58 22.75 3.11
C PHE A 168 4.43 23.31 4.25
N PHE A 169 4.54 22.60 5.38
CA PHE A 169 5.37 23.04 6.51
C PHE A 169 6.86 23.13 6.21
N HIS A 170 7.37 22.37 5.23
CA HIS A 170 8.76 22.48 4.81
C HIS A 170 9.01 23.71 3.92
N LEU A 171 7.99 24.22 3.23
CA LEU A 171 8.14 25.32 2.27
C LEU A 171 7.90 26.72 2.89
N VAL A 172 7.16 26.77 3.99
CA VAL A 172 6.93 27.98 4.80
C VAL A 172 8.11 28.18 5.75
#